data_AF-A0A5C4T1L4-F1
#
_entry.id   AF-A0A5C4T1L4-F1
#
_cell.length_a   1.000
_cell.length_b   1.000
_cell.length_c   1.000
_cell.angle_alpha   90.00
_cell.angle_beta   90.00
_cell.angle_gamma   90.00
#
_symmetry.space_group_name_H-M   'P 1'
#
loop_
_entity.id
_entity.type
_entity.pdbx_description
1 polymer ?
#
loop_
_entity_poly.entity_id
_entity_poly.type
_entity_poly.pdbx_seq_one_letter_code
_entity_poly.pdbx_strand_id
1 'polypeptide(L)'
;MVQTIEADIVVCGGGPAGVAAAIAAGRSGFRTVLVEKYGFIGGMSTAALVYPWMTFHTMDGRQVIQGIAQEIIDRLAERNASPGHVRDTVGFVHTITPYHPEYYKVVAVDMLKEAGVKLLLHCFVDSVRMAGQSIESVRLSSKSGQIDVRGNVFVDTTGDADVAFLSGAPCLQGREGDKRTQPMTMKFRMRGVDLAKVKRYMLDHPDEFYAKTPFDELEQLPLSGIMGFYKHWKEADLPINRDGVLMFTGPNDDEVLVNTTRVQGLDGTKVEDLTEAEQLGRKQVLLVAEFMTQRLPGFEKASISDVGAQIGIRETRRIDGLYALKVDDVVQGLRFDDAIARSGYPIDIHDPSGKGVTAAWVQGDGAYDIPYRCLLPKTVDNLLAAGRCISTTHEALATTRLTPSCMATGQAAGTAAGLAVKHGVRPADVDIRELQRELEAGNAVIR
;
A
#
# COMPACT_ATOMS: atom_id res chain seq x y z
N MET A 1 25.49 26.51 -2.37
CA MET A 1 25.36 25.99 -3.75
C MET A 1 24.33 24.89 -3.71
N VAL A 2 23.32 24.92 -4.59
CA VAL A 2 22.36 23.82 -4.75
C VAL A 2 23.06 22.71 -5.52
N GLN A 3 23.03 21.47 -5.02
CA GLN A 3 23.59 20.33 -5.73
C GLN A 3 22.63 19.92 -6.86
N THR A 4 23.14 19.51 -8.02
CA THR A 4 22.31 19.00 -9.12
C THR A 4 22.61 17.53 -9.37
N ILE A 5 21.57 16.72 -9.56
CA ILE A 5 21.65 15.33 -10.00
C ILE A 5 20.87 15.19 -11.31
N GLU A 6 21.51 14.63 -12.33
CA GLU A 6 20.89 14.33 -13.62
C GLU A 6 20.44 12.87 -13.66
N ALA A 7 19.21 12.65 -14.09
CA ALA A 7 18.61 11.34 -14.30
C ALA A 7 17.80 11.34 -15.60
N ASP A 8 17.48 10.16 -16.11
CA ASP A 8 16.51 10.02 -17.19
C ASP A 8 15.10 9.82 -16.59
N ILE A 9 15.02 9.05 -15.50
CA ILE A 9 13.78 8.75 -14.77
C ILE A 9 13.94 9.11 -13.29
N VAL A 10 12.98 9.85 -12.74
CA VAL A 10 12.96 10.23 -11.32
C VAL A 10 11.69 9.69 -10.67
N VAL A 11 11.86 8.80 -9.69
CA VAL A 11 10.78 8.22 -8.89
C VAL A 11 10.76 8.90 -7.52
N CYS A 12 9.61 9.44 -7.12
CA CYS A 12 9.45 10.15 -5.85
C CYS A 12 8.55 9.36 -4.91
N GLY A 13 9.10 8.88 -3.80
CA GLY A 13 8.43 8.08 -2.77
C GLY A 13 8.83 6.60 -2.84
N GLY A 14 9.58 6.11 -1.87
CA GLY A 14 10.08 4.73 -1.76
C GLY A 14 9.09 3.76 -1.12
N GLY A 15 7.79 3.95 -1.34
CA GLY A 15 6.75 3.00 -0.96
C GLY A 15 6.73 1.75 -1.84
N PRO A 16 5.78 0.81 -1.63
CA PRO A 16 5.70 -0.42 -2.44
C PRO A 16 5.60 -0.15 -3.95
N ALA A 17 4.83 0.86 -4.35
CA ALA A 17 4.75 1.29 -5.75
C ALA A 17 6.09 1.86 -6.25
N GLY A 18 6.75 2.72 -5.47
CA GLY A 18 8.00 3.35 -5.87
C GLY A 18 9.18 2.39 -5.95
N VAL A 19 9.24 1.41 -5.05
CA VAL A 19 10.21 0.32 -5.12
C VAL A 19 10.03 -0.46 -6.44
N ALA A 20 8.80 -0.89 -6.75
CA ALA A 20 8.52 -1.62 -7.98
C ALA A 20 8.77 -0.77 -9.23
N ALA A 21 8.38 0.51 -9.23
CA ALA A 21 8.60 1.45 -10.32
C ALA A 21 10.10 1.69 -10.57
N ALA A 22 10.88 1.93 -9.52
CA ALA A 22 12.30 2.19 -9.66
C ALA A 22 13.07 0.94 -10.11
N ILE A 23 12.71 -0.26 -9.64
CA ILE A 23 13.31 -1.52 -10.12
C ILE A 23 13.00 -1.72 -11.61
N ALA A 24 11.74 -1.55 -12.03
CA ALA A 24 11.35 -1.68 -13.44
C ALA A 24 12.08 -0.66 -14.33
N ALA A 25 12.11 0.61 -13.91
CA ALA A 25 12.82 1.69 -14.61
C ALA A 25 14.34 1.42 -14.67
N GLY A 26 14.97 1.03 -13.56
CA GLY A 26 16.40 0.70 -13.53
C GLY A 26 16.76 -0.46 -14.46
N ARG A 27 15.94 -1.53 -14.47
CA ARG A 27 16.11 -2.69 -15.36
C ARG A 27 15.98 -2.36 -16.85
N SER A 28 15.33 -1.26 -17.20
CA SER A 28 15.27 -0.76 -18.59
C SER A 28 16.58 -0.10 -19.07
N GLY A 29 17.57 0.06 -18.18
CA GLY A 29 18.92 0.55 -18.52
C GLY A 29 19.10 2.06 -18.47
N PHE A 30 18.06 2.82 -18.09
CA PHE A 30 18.12 4.28 -17.98
C PHE A 30 18.56 4.73 -16.57
N ARG A 31 19.20 5.91 -16.49
CA ARG A 31 19.65 6.48 -15.22
C ARG A 31 18.44 6.81 -14.35
N THR A 32 18.23 6.00 -13.33
CA THR A 32 17.05 6.09 -12.47
C THR A 32 17.45 6.57 -11.08
N VAL A 33 16.75 7.59 -10.58
CA VAL A 33 16.86 8.06 -9.19
C VAL A 33 15.57 7.77 -8.46
N LEU A 34 15.65 7.17 -7.28
CA LEU A 34 14.53 7.02 -6.35
C LEU A 34 14.76 7.89 -5.11
N VAL A 35 13.78 8.73 -4.78
CA VAL A 35 13.81 9.65 -3.64
C VAL A 35 12.85 9.17 -2.54
N GLU A 36 13.28 9.18 -1.29
CA GLU A 36 12.47 8.80 -0.12
C GLU A 36 12.76 9.72 1.08
N LYS A 37 11.70 10.15 1.78
CA LYS A 37 11.76 11.04 2.93
C LYS A 37 12.30 10.35 4.19
N TYR A 38 12.07 9.06 4.34
CA TYR A 38 12.56 8.27 5.46
C TYR A 38 14.00 7.80 5.28
N GLY A 39 14.60 7.30 6.37
CA GLY A 39 15.89 6.61 6.36
C GLY A 39 15.82 5.15 5.92
N PHE A 40 14.69 4.73 5.34
CA PHE A 40 14.41 3.36 4.89
C PHE A 40 13.29 3.39 3.85
N ILE A 41 13.15 2.30 3.10
CA ILE A 41 12.13 2.13 2.05
C ILE A 41 11.01 1.16 2.48
N GLY A 42 10.00 1.00 1.63
CA GLY A 42 8.85 0.13 1.83
C GLY A 42 7.57 0.88 2.25
N GLY A 43 7.63 2.19 2.45
CA GLY A 43 6.47 3.06 2.72
C GLY A 43 5.57 2.55 3.83
N MET A 44 4.26 2.51 3.62
CA MET A 44 3.30 2.06 4.64
C MET A 44 3.55 0.62 5.12
N SER A 45 4.10 -0.25 4.28
CA SER A 45 4.44 -1.63 4.65
C SER A 45 5.53 -1.71 5.71
N THR A 46 6.41 -0.71 5.79
CA THR A 46 7.49 -0.67 6.78
C THR A 46 7.23 0.40 7.84
N ALA A 47 7.02 1.66 7.43
CA ALA A 47 6.87 2.80 8.32
C ALA A 47 5.61 2.76 9.20
N ALA A 48 4.51 2.20 8.68
CA ALA A 48 3.22 2.12 9.39
C ALA A 48 2.82 0.67 9.70
N LEU A 49 3.73 -0.28 9.54
CA LEU A 49 3.52 -1.71 9.76
C LEU A 49 2.28 -2.25 9.02
N VAL A 50 2.03 -1.81 7.77
CA VAL A 50 0.95 -2.35 6.93
C VAL A 50 1.34 -3.73 6.42
N TYR A 51 1.14 -4.70 7.30
CA TYR A 51 1.31 -6.13 7.13
C TYR A 51 0.00 -6.84 7.57
N PRO A 52 -0.29 -8.05 7.07
CA PRO A 52 0.33 -8.71 5.92
C PRO A 52 -0.06 -8.00 4.62
N TRP A 53 0.54 -8.38 3.48
CA TRP A 53 0.06 -7.93 2.18
C TRP A 53 -1.18 -8.74 1.77
N MET A 54 -2.24 -8.04 1.38
CA MET A 54 -3.54 -8.63 1.01
C MET A 54 -4.08 -7.92 -0.23
N THR A 55 -4.58 -8.60 -1.27
CA THR A 55 -4.29 -10.00 -1.66
C THR A 55 -3.64 -10.01 -3.04
N PHE A 56 -2.93 -11.10 -3.36
CA PHE A 56 -2.40 -11.37 -4.70
C PHE A 56 -3.34 -12.24 -5.53
N HIS A 57 -4.42 -12.74 -4.92
CA HIS A 57 -5.32 -13.72 -5.50
C HIS A 57 -6.76 -13.20 -5.54
N THR A 58 -7.52 -13.67 -6.51
CA THR A 58 -8.98 -13.61 -6.52
C THR A 58 -9.56 -14.48 -5.40
N MET A 59 -10.87 -14.36 -5.17
CA MET A 59 -11.56 -15.08 -4.08
C MET A 59 -11.59 -16.60 -4.27
N ASP A 60 -11.52 -17.08 -5.50
CA ASP A 60 -11.40 -18.50 -5.87
C ASP A 60 -9.95 -19.02 -5.80
N GLY A 61 -8.97 -18.15 -5.48
CA GLY A 61 -7.58 -18.54 -5.25
C GLY A 61 -6.67 -18.49 -6.46
N ARG A 62 -7.10 -17.87 -7.57
CA ARG A 62 -6.22 -17.64 -8.72
C ARG A 62 -5.33 -16.42 -8.51
N GLN A 63 -4.03 -16.57 -8.68
CA GLN A 63 -3.09 -15.46 -8.55
C GLN A 63 -3.23 -14.49 -9.73
N VAL A 64 -3.45 -13.21 -9.44
CA VAL A 64 -3.66 -12.15 -10.45
C VAL A 64 -2.66 -11.00 -10.32
N ILE A 65 -1.77 -11.05 -9.33
CA ILE A 65 -0.65 -10.12 -9.18
C ILE A 65 0.63 -10.94 -9.04
N GLN A 66 1.59 -10.69 -9.94
CA GLN A 66 2.91 -11.32 -9.97
C GLN A 66 3.99 -10.26 -10.29
N GLY A 67 5.00 -10.62 -11.08
CA GLY A 67 6.10 -9.72 -11.48
C GLY A 67 7.04 -9.39 -10.34
N ILE A 68 7.48 -8.13 -10.26
CA ILE A 68 8.40 -7.65 -9.22
C ILE A 68 7.82 -7.89 -7.82
N ALA A 69 6.50 -7.81 -7.68
CA ALA A 69 5.83 -8.07 -6.40
C ALA A 69 6.03 -9.52 -5.93
N GLN A 70 5.94 -10.49 -6.86
CA GLN A 70 6.23 -11.90 -6.54
C GLN A 70 7.72 -12.13 -6.30
N GLU A 71 8.59 -11.52 -7.10
CA GLU A 71 10.04 -11.64 -6.93
C GLU A 71 10.50 -11.17 -5.53
N ILE A 72 9.90 -10.10 -5.00
CA ILE A 72 10.15 -9.64 -3.62
C ILE A 72 9.76 -10.72 -2.60
N ILE A 73 8.61 -11.37 -2.79
CA ILE A 73 8.12 -12.43 -1.91
C ILE A 73 9.04 -13.64 -1.96
N ASP A 74 9.45 -14.05 -3.16
CA ASP A 74 10.33 -15.21 -3.34
C ASP A 74 11.68 -14.97 -2.65
N ARG A 75 12.29 -13.79 -2.82
CA ARG A 75 13.53 -13.41 -2.12
C ARG A 75 13.38 -13.29 -0.61
N LEU A 76 12.19 -12.93 -0.12
CA LEU A 76 11.89 -12.97 1.30
C LEU A 76 11.76 -14.41 1.81
N ALA A 77 11.13 -15.30 1.05
CA ALA A 77 10.99 -16.71 1.38
C ALA A 77 12.36 -17.40 1.43
N GLU A 78 13.26 -17.11 0.50
CA GLU A 78 14.66 -17.59 0.50
C GLU A 78 15.42 -17.21 1.79
N ARG A 79 15.01 -16.13 2.46
CA ARG A 79 15.59 -15.64 3.73
C ARG A 79 14.79 -16.10 4.96
N ASN A 80 13.82 -17.00 4.81
CA ASN A 80 12.84 -17.37 5.84
C ASN A 80 12.12 -16.16 6.46
N ALA A 81 11.98 -15.09 5.69
CA ALA A 81 11.36 -13.84 6.11
C ALA A 81 9.91 -13.71 5.62
N SER A 82 9.40 -14.69 4.88
CA SER A 82 8.01 -14.81 4.49
C SER A 82 7.69 -16.29 4.26
N PRO A 83 6.52 -16.80 4.71
CA PRO A 83 6.02 -18.12 4.31
C PRO A 83 5.42 -18.11 2.90
N GLY A 84 5.45 -16.98 2.18
CA GLY A 84 4.72 -16.78 0.93
C GLY A 84 3.24 -16.51 1.18
N HIS A 85 2.40 -16.92 0.22
CA HIS A 85 0.96 -16.76 0.30
C HIS A 85 0.35 -17.87 1.16
N VAL A 86 -0.37 -17.48 2.21
CA VAL A 86 -1.04 -18.42 3.14
C VAL A 86 -2.54 -18.14 3.18
N ARG A 87 -3.32 -19.16 3.53
CA ARG A 87 -4.77 -19.05 3.70
C ARG A 87 -5.09 -17.97 4.74
N ASP A 88 -6.03 -17.08 4.42
CA ASP A 88 -6.53 -16.07 5.35
C ASP A 88 -7.49 -16.70 6.38
N THR A 89 -7.08 -16.75 7.65
CA THR A 89 -7.93 -17.27 8.72
C THR A 89 -8.92 -16.24 9.28
N VAL A 90 -8.94 -14.99 8.78
CA VAL A 90 -10.12 -14.12 8.92
C VAL A 90 -11.22 -14.57 7.95
N GLY A 91 -10.83 -15.10 6.78
CA GLY A 91 -11.75 -15.47 5.70
C GLY A 91 -12.32 -14.28 4.93
N PHE A 92 -11.66 -13.12 4.98
CA PHE A 92 -12.05 -11.94 4.21
C PHE A 92 -11.58 -12.04 2.76
N VAL A 93 -10.37 -12.56 2.54
CA VAL A 93 -9.80 -12.86 1.23
C VAL A 93 -9.41 -14.34 1.12
N HIS A 94 -8.99 -14.78 -0.07
CA HIS A 94 -8.48 -16.15 -0.24
C HIS A 94 -7.15 -16.35 0.50
N THR A 95 -6.19 -15.47 0.26
CA THR A 95 -4.84 -15.53 0.85
C THR A 95 -4.37 -14.18 1.39
N ILE A 96 -3.47 -14.23 2.35
CA ILE A 96 -2.63 -13.11 2.77
C ILE A 96 -1.14 -13.48 2.64
N THR A 97 -0.26 -12.49 2.62
CA THR A 97 1.19 -12.70 2.50
C THR A 97 1.89 -12.05 3.68
N PRO A 98 2.15 -12.81 4.75
CA PRO A 98 3.04 -12.42 5.83
C PRO A 98 4.46 -12.16 5.30
N TYR A 99 5.13 -11.12 5.81
CA TYR A 99 6.55 -10.85 5.60
C TYR A 99 7.19 -10.15 6.81
N HIS A 100 8.49 -10.32 7.01
CA HIS A 100 9.23 -9.58 8.03
C HIS A 100 9.62 -8.19 7.50
N PRO A 101 9.18 -7.08 8.14
CA PRO A 101 9.36 -5.73 7.60
C PRO A 101 10.83 -5.30 7.49
N GLU A 102 11.68 -5.67 8.45
CA GLU A 102 13.13 -5.36 8.35
C GLU A 102 13.84 -6.11 7.21
N TYR A 103 13.49 -7.37 6.97
CA TYR A 103 14.06 -8.11 5.82
C TYR A 103 13.59 -7.53 4.51
N TYR A 104 12.32 -7.09 4.41
CA TYR A 104 11.80 -6.42 3.23
C TYR A 104 12.59 -5.15 2.88
N LYS A 105 12.95 -4.33 3.88
CA LYS A 105 13.81 -3.15 3.64
C LYS A 105 15.12 -3.54 2.97
N VAL A 106 15.78 -4.59 3.47
CA VAL A 106 17.08 -5.05 2.93
C VAL A 106 16.90 -5.62 1.53
N VAL A 107 15.95 -6.55 1.34
CA VAL A 107 15.67 -7.17 0.04
C VAL A 107 15.38 -6.12 -1.03
N ALA A 108 14.50 -5.16 -0.76
CA ALA A 108 14.16 -4.15 -1.74
C ALA A 108 15.32 -3.17 -2.01
N VAL A 109 16.17 -2.84 -1.03
CA VAL A 109 17.40 -2.06 -1.27
C VAL A 109 18.39 -2.84 -2.14
N ASP A 110 18.56 -4.14 -1.90
CA ASP A 110 19.44 -4.99 -2.71
C ASP A 110 18.94 -5.05 -4.16
N MET A 111 17.64 -5.27 -4.37
CA MET A 111 17.03 -5.27 -5.70
C MET A 111 17.16 -3.92 -6.43
N LEU A 112 17.02 -2.80 -5.72
CA LEU A 112 17.24 -1.46 -6.29
C LEU A 112 18.70 -1.28 -6.75
N LYS A 113 19.67 -1.75 -5.97
CA LYS A 113 21.09 -1.71 -6.34
C LYS A 113 21.39 -2.59 -7.55
N GLU A 114 20.85 -3.81 -7.58
CA GLU A 114 20.97 -4.74 -8.72
C GLU A 114 20.39 -4.12 -10.00
N ALA A 115 19.30 -3.37 -9.89
CA ALA A 115 18.69 -2.63 -10.99
C ALA A 115 19.42 -1.32 -11.36
N GLY A 116 20.55 -0.99 -10.72
CA GLY A 116 21.32 0.23 -11.01
C GLY A 116 20.66 1.53 -10.55
N VAL A 117 19.70 1.48 -9.62
CA VAL A 117 18.98 2.65 -9.15
C VAL A 117 19.82 3.44 -8.15
N LYS A 118 19.91 4.76 -8.33
CA LYS A 118 20.45 5.68 -7.33
C LYS A 118 19.39 6.01 -6.29
N LEU A 119 19.49 5.39 -5.12
CA LEU A 119 18.58 5.65 -3.99
C LEU A 119 19.05 6.86 -3.16
N LEU A 120 18.14 7.81 -2.93
CA LEU A 120 18.31 8.97 -2.05
C LEU A 120 17.31 8.89 -0.89
N LEU A 121 17.81 8.56 0.30
CA LEU A 121 17.04 8.56 1.55
C LEU A 121 17.14 9.91 2.25
N HIS A 122 16.28 10.14 3.25
CA HIS A 122 16.24 11.39 4.03
C HIS A 122 16.06 12.65 3.15
N CYS A 123 15.31 12.52 2.06
CA CYS A 123 15.09 13.58 1.10
C CYS A 123 13.59 13.85 0.96
N PHE A 124 13.16 15.04 1.38
CA PHE A 124 11.79 15.49 1.22
C PHE A 124 11.64 16.26 -0.10
N VAL A 125 10.59 15.99 -0.88
CA VAL A 125 10.29 16.79 -2.09
C VAL A 125 9.72 18.14 -1.64
N ASP A 126 10.48 19.20 -1.87
CA ASP A 126 10.18 20.56 -1.41
C ASP A 126 9.36 21.34 -2.45
N SER A 127 9.78 21.28 -3.71
CA SER A 127 9.13 22.00 -4.81
C SER A 127 9.38 21.31 -6.15
N VAL A 128 8.51 21.59 -7.13
CA VAL A 128 8.63 21.10 -8.50
C VAL A 128 8.80 22.29 -9.44
N ARG A 129 9.83 22.24 -10.28
CA ARG A 129 10.11 23.28 -11.27
C ARG A 129 9.57 22.84 -12.62
N MET A 130 8.69 23.67 -13.20
CA MET A 130 8.05 23.44 -14.48
C MET A 130 8.75 24.20 -15.62
N ALA A 131 8.78 23.59 -16.80
CA ALA A 131 9.09 24.21 -18.09
C ALA A 131 7.90 23.96 -19.03
N GLY A 132 6.99 24.94 -19.10
CA GLY A 132 5.69 24.75 -19.75
C GLY A 132 4.86 23.68 -19.01
N GLN A 133 4.43 22.64 -19.73
CA GLN A 133 3.67 21.52 -19.16
C GLN A 133 4.55 20.34 -18.71
N SER A 134 5.88 20.45 -18.81
CA SER A 134 6.81 19.41 -18.37
C SER A 134 7.52 19.81 -17.09
N ILE A 135 7.78 18.84 -16.22
CA ILE A 135 8.65 19.00 -15.06
C ILE A 135 10.11 19.05 -15.56
N GLU A 136 10.85 20.09 -15.20
CA GLU A 136 12.30 20.20 -15.43
C GLU A 136 13.07 19.49 -14.30
N SER A 137 12.67 19.71 -13.05
CA SER A 137 13.34 19.14 -11.88
C SER A 137 12.45 19.12 -10.65
N VAL A 138 12.74 18.20 -9.73
CA VAL A 138 12.24 18.24 -8.34
C VAL A 138 13.34 18.74 -7.42
N ARG A 139 13.00 19.70 -6.54
CA ARG A 139 13.90 20.19 -5.50
C ARG A 139 13.68 19.38 -4.23
N LEU A 140 14.77 18.94 -3.63
CA LEU A 140 14.79 18.14 -2.41
C LEU A 140 15.38 18.93 -1.25
N SER A 141 14.77 18.79 -0.08
CA SER A 141 15.31 19.21 1.20
C SER A 141 15.94 18.02 1.91
N SER A 142 17.23 18.09 2.21
CA SER A 142 18.02 17.01 2.82
C SER A 142 19.01 17.54 3.86
N LYS A 143 19.63 16.64 4.62
CA LYS A 143 20.72 16.98 5.55
C LYS A 143 21.95 17.56 4.84
N SER A 144 22.15 17.23 3.56
CA SER A 144 23.23 17.77 2.73
C SER A 144 22.88 19.13 2.10
N GLY A 145 21.75 19.72 2.49
CA GLY A 145 21.21 20.92 1.89
C GLY A 145 20.24 20.62 0.76
N GLN A 146 20.04 21.62 -0.11
CA GLN A 146 19.13 21.52 -1.24
C GLN A 146 19.77 20.77 -2.42
N ILE A 147 19.00 19.87 -3.02
CA ILE A 147 19.38 19.08 -4.19
C ILE A 147 18.30 19.23 -5.26
N ASP A 148 18.66 19.68 -6.46
CA ASP A 148 17.78 19.66 -7.63
C ASP A 148 18.03 18.36 -8.41
N VAL A 149 17.00 17.54 -8.58
CA VAL A 149 17.05 16.32 -9.41
C VAL A 149 16.32 16.59 -10.71
N ARG A 150 17.07 16.61 -11.81
CA ARG A 150 16.57 16.77 -13.18
C ARG A 150 16.28 15.41 -13.80
N GLY A 151 15.24 15.36 -14.63
CA GLY A 151 14.71 14.13 -15.19
C GLY A 151 13.99 14.39 -16.52
N ASN A 152 13.89 13.36 -17.35
CA ASN A 152 13.06 13.40 -18.56
C ASN A 152 11.63 12.97 -18.23
N VAL A 153 11.47 11.92 -17.41
CA VAL A 153 10.19 11.39 -16.94
C VAL A 153 10.18 11.29 -15.42
N PHE A 154 9.06 11.65 -14.81
CA PHE A 154 8.84 11.60 -13.37
C PHE A 154 7.74 10.60 -13.03
N VAL A 155 7.91 9.87 -11.92
CA VAL A 155 6.90 8.95 -11.39
C VAL A 155 6.60 9.33 -9.93
N ASP A 156 5.39 9.82 -9.68
CA ASP A 156 4.88 10.13 -8.35
C ASP A 156 4.36 8.85 -7.68
N THR A 157 5.13 8.37 -6.72
CA THR A 157 4.80 7.24 -5.84
C THR A 157 4.85 7.65 -4.37
N THR A 158 4.64 8.94 -4.10
CA THR A 158 4.64 9.50 -2.73
C THR A 158 3.47 8.96 -1.91
N GLY A 159 2.43 8.47 -2.59
CA GLY A 159 1.18 8.05 -2.02
C GLY A 159 0.25 9.21 -1.68
N ASP A 160 0.75 10.45 -1.74
CA ASP A 160 0.03 11.68 -1.42
C ASP A 160 -0.09 12.63 -2.61
N ALA A 161 0.31 12.16 -3.81
CA ALA A 161 0.35 12.93 -5.05
C ALA A 161 1.15 14.23 -4.92
N ASP A 162 2.22 14.25 -4.11
CA ASP A 162 2.97 15.48 -3.81
C ASP A 162 3.60 16.09 -5.07
N VAL A 163 4.20 15.28 -5.95
CA VAL A 163 4.83 15.79 -7.17
C VAL A 163 3.76 16.30 -8.12
N ALA A 164 2.67 15.57 -8.27
CA ALA A 164 1.53 16.00 -9.09
C ALA A 164 0.94 17.33 -8.58
N PHE A 165 0.67 17.42 -7.28
CA PHE A 165 0.12 18.63 -6.66
C PHE A 165 1.08 19.82 -6.81
N LEU A 166 2.36 19.63 -6.52
CA LEU A 166 3.37 20.69 -6.61
C LEU A 166 3.69 21.12 -8.05
N SER A 167 3.46 20.25 -9.04
CA SER A 167 3.54 20.61 -10.47
C SER A 167 2.32 21.39 -10.99
N GLY A 168 1.27 21.55 -10.17
CA GLY A 168 0.02 22.18 -10.56
C GLY A 168 -0.96 21.23 -11.28
N ALA A 169 -0.72 19.92 -11.26
CA ALA A 169 -1.68 18.96 -11.79
C ALA A 169 -2.94 18.91 -10.92
N PRO A 170 -4.15 18.88 -11.50
CA PRO A 170 -5.38 18.75 -10.72
C PRO A 170 -5.38 17.44 -9.91
N CYS A 171 -5.75 17.55 -8.63
CA CYS A 171 -5.83 16.42 -7.70
C CYS A 171 -7.23 16.38 -7.06
N LEU A 172 -7.71 15.17 -6.80
CA LEU A 172 -8.92 14.89 -6.04
C LEU A 172 -8.54 14.43 -4.63
N GLN A 173 -9.42 14.64 -3.66
CA GLN A 173 -9.22 14.20 -2.28
C GLN A 173 -10.55 13.91 -1.59
N GLY A 174 -10.58 12.80 -0.86
CA GLY A 174 -11.73 12.39 -0.05
C GLY A 174 -12.98 12.04 -0.86
N ARG A 175 -14.07 11.83 -0.12
CA ARG A 175 -15.41 11.58 -0.62
C ARG A 175 -16.00 12.81 -1.30
N GLU A 176 -16.80 12.60 -2.35
CA GLU A 176 -17.54 13.68 -2.99
C GLU A 176 -18.51 14.37 -1.99
N GLY A 177 -18.67 15.68 -2.13
CA GLY A 177 -19.51 16.49 -1.24
C GLY A 177 -18.77 17.03 -0.01
N ASP A 178 -18.20 16.17 0.85
CA ASP A 178 -17.64 16.59 2.15
C ASP A 178 -16.11 16.50 2.26
N LYS A 179 -15.43 15.93 1.26
CA LYS A 179 -13.96 15.80 1.19
C LYS A 179 -13.36 15.00 2.35
N ARG A 180 -14.17 14.25 3.11
CA ARG A 180 -13.66 13.40 4.20
C ARG A 180 -12.88 12.23 3.61
N THR A 181 -11.72 11.97 4.19
CA THR A 181 -10.85 10.84 3.85
C THR A 181 -11.16 9.63 4.72
N GLN A 182 -10.78 8.44 4.25
CA GLN A 182 -10.86 7.22 5.06
C GLN A 182 -10.02 7.33 6.34
N PRO A 183 -10.48 6.72 7.46
CA PRO A 183 -9.78 6.77 8.74
C PRO A 183 -8.31 6.34 8.68
N MET A 184 -7.46 6.91 9.52
CA MET A 184 -6.08 6.46 9.72
C MET A 184 -6.00 5.40 10.82
N THR A 185 -4.94 4.59 10.83
CA THR A 185 -4.70 3.58 11.87
C THR A 185 -3.25 3.58 12.31
N MET A 186 -3.02 3.74 13.62
CA MET A 186 -1.73 3.47 14.24
C MET A 186 -1.62 1.97 14.54
N LYS A 187 -0.85 1.24 13.74
CA LYS A 187 -0.61 -0.19 13.95
C LYS A 187 0.55 -0.41 14.92
N PHE A 188 0.52 -1.53 15.61
CA PHE A 188 1.55 -1.93 16.56
C PHE A 188 1.67 -3.45 16.64
N ARG A 189 2.83 -3.94 17.06
CA ARG A 189 3.12 -5.36 17.26
C ARG A 189 3.14 -5.68 18.74
N MET A 190 2.66 -6.86 19.09
CA MET A 190 2.79 -7.44 20.42
C MET A 190 3.51 -8.78 20.34
N ARG A 191 4.34 -9.07 21.34
CA ARG A 191 5.05 -10.36 21.51
C ARG A 191 4.71 -10.98 22.86
N GLY A 192 4.95 -12.28 23.01
CA GLY A 192 4.54 -13.06 24.18
C GLY A 192 3.08 -13.52 24.12
N VAL A 193 2.50 -13.60 22.91
CA VAL A 193 1.13 -14.08 22.69
C VAL A 193 1.11 -15.60 22.58
N ASP A 194 0.27 -16.26 23.36
CA ASP A 194 0.00 -17.69 23.23
C ASP A 194 -1.05 -17.91 22.13
N LEU A 195 -0.57 -18.04 20.89
CA LEU A 195 -1.42 -18.26 19.72
C LEU A 195 -2.20 -19.58 19.77
N ALA A 196 -1.69 -20.60 20.48
CA ALA A 196 -2.40 -21.86 20.65
C ALA A 196 -3.63 -21.67 21.56
N LYS A 197 -3.49 -20.89 22.64
CA LYS A 197 -4.62 -20.51 23.50
C LYS A 197 -5.63 -19.63 22.79
N VAL A 198 -5.18 -18.67 21.97
CA VAL A 198 -6.05 -17.87 21.10
C VAL A 198 -6.84 -18.78 20.16
N LYS A 199 -6.16 -19.69 19.47
CA LYS A 199 -6.78 -20.63 18.53
C LYS A 199 -7.83 -21.53 19.21
N ARG A 200 -7.51 -22.05 20.39
CA ARG A 200 -8.46 -22.86 21.17
C ARG A 200 -9.70 -22.06 21.54
N TYR A 201 -9.51 -20.83 22.04
CA TYR A 201 -10.64 -19.95 22.36
C TYR A 201 -11.52 -19.65 21.13
N MET A 202 -10.91 -19.44 19.95
CA MET A 202 -11.66 -19.28 18.70
C MET A 202 -12.56 -20.49 18.40
N LEU A 203 -12.01 -21.71 18.50
CA LEU A 203 -12.76 -22.94 18.24
C LEU A 203 -13.89 -23.16 19.25
N ASP A 204 -13.67 -22.80 20.52
CA ASP A 204 -14.65 -22.97 21.59
C ASP A 204 -15.76 -21.90 21.56
N HIS A 205 -15.50 -20.73 20.95
CA HIS A 205 -16.40 -19.56 20.92
C HIS A 205 -16.54 -18.94 19.52
N PRO A 206 -16.97 -19.70 18.49
CA PRO A 206 -16.97 -19.23 17.11
C PRO A 206 -17.88 -18.02 16.86
N ASP A 207 -18.91 -17.81 17.68
CA ASP A 207 -19.86 -16.69 17.62
C ASP A 207 -19.24 -15.34 18.03
N GLU A 208 -18.08 -15.34 18.69
CA GLU A 208 -17.36 -14.12 19.06
C GLU A 208 -16.42 -13.59 17.95
N PHE A 209 -16.37 -14.27 16.80
CA PHE A 209 -15.47 -13.96 15.70
C PHE A 209 -16.22 -13.71 14.39
N TYR A 210 -15.49 -13.22 13.40
CA TYR A 210 -16.08 -12.88 12.11
C TYR A 210 -16.72 -14.09 11.46
N ALA A 211 -17.94 -13.90 10.93
CA ALA A 211 -18.76 -14.98 10.39
C ALA A 211 -18.15 -15.73 9.19
N LYS A 212 -17.15 -15.14 8.51
CA LYS A 212 -16.43 -15.81 7.40
C LYS A 212 -15.15 -16.54 7.83
N THR A 213 -14.80 -16.50 9.12
CA THR A 213 -13.68 -17.27 9.66
C THR A 213 -13.88 -18.75 9.29
N PRO A 214 -12.90 -19.41 8.65
CA PRO A 214 -13.05 -20.79 8.17
C PRO A 214 -12.90 -21.79 9.33
N PHE A 215 -13.86 -21.82 10.25
CA PHE A 215 -13.81 -22.64 11.47
C PHE A 215 -13.65 -24.14 11.21
N ASP A 216 -14.27 -24.65 10.14
CA ASP A 216 -14.18 -26.06 9.74
C ASP A 216 -12.76 -26.48 9.33
N GLU A 217 -11.95 -25.53 8.84
CA GLU A 217 -10.56 -25.74 8.45
C GLU A 217 -9.57 -25.30 9.54
N LEU A 218 -10.03 -24.46 10.47
CA LEU A 218 -9.18 -23.70 11.38
C LEU A 218 -8.27 -24.60 12.22
N GLU A 219 -8.75 -25.74 12.70
CA GLU A 219 -7.95 -26.67 13.51
C GLU A 219 -6.67 -27.13 12.79
N GLN A 220 -6.71 -27.28 11.48
CA GLN A 220 -5.59 -27.75 10.65
C GLN A 220 -4.73 -26.62 10.08
N LEU A 221 -5.25 -25.38 10.04
CA LEU A 221 -4.54 -24.22 9.50
C LEU A 221 -3.67 -23.53 10.56
N PRO A 222 -2.45 -23.05 10.23
CA PRO A 222 -1.77 -22.06 11.06
C PRO A 222 -2.60 -20.78 11.09
N LEU A 223 -2.70 -20.13 12.25
CA LEU A 223 -3.36 -18.82 12.35
C LEU A 223 -2.58 -17.79 11.52
N SER A 224 -3.30 -17.04 10.68
CA SER A 224 -2.73 -15.99 9.83
C SER A 224 -3.37 -14.62 10.10
N GLY A 225 -4.65 -14.61 10.45
CA GLY A 225 -5.40 -13.44 10.85
C GLY A 225 -6.60 -13.77 11.75
N ILE A 226 -6.96 -12.82 12.60
CA ILE A 226 -8.05 -12.93 13.56
C ILE A 226 -8.86 -11.64 13.53
N MET A 227 -10.16 -11.75 13.34
CA MET A 227 -11.12 -10.67 13.52
C MET A 227 -12.25 -11.14 14.44
N GLY A 228 -12.42 -10.46 15.58
CA GLY A 228 -13.39 -10.92 16.58
C GLY A 228 -13.17 -10.35 17.96
N PHE A 229 -13.36 -11.21 18.97
CA PHE A 229 -13.44 -10.84 20.38
C PHE A 229 -14.54 -9.79 20.64
N TYR A 230 -15.65 -9.90 19.92
CA TYR A 230 -16.72 -8.90 19.94
C TYR A 230 -17.31 -8.71 21.32
N LYS A 231 -17.48 -9.80 22.07
CA LYS A 231 -17.97 -9.76 23.45
C LYS A 231 -17.00 -9.00 24.37
N HIS A 232 -15.73 -9.41 24.40
CA HIS A 232 -14.70 -8.75 25.21
C HIS A 232 -14.56 -7.27 24.88
N TRP A 233 -14.57 -6.93 23.59
CA TRP A 233 -14.50 -5.55 23.13
C TRP A 233 -15.68 -4.72 23.63
N LYS A 234 -16.90 -5.24 23.49
CA LYS A 234 -18.12 -4.59 23.96
C LYS A 234 -18.12 -4.37 25.47
N GLU A 235 -17.67 -5.36 26.24
CA GLU A 235 -17.59 -5.28 27.70
C GLU A 235 -16.52 -4.30 28.20
N ALA A 236 -15.46 -4.09 27.42
CA ALA A 236 -14.40 -3.13 27.75
C ALA A 236 -14.78 -1.67 27.47
N ASP A 237 -15.76 -1.43 26.58
CA ASP A 237 -16.29 -0.10 26.22
C ASP A 237 -15.21 0.94 25.92
N LEU A 238 -14.21 0.54 25.13
CA LEU A 238 -13.11 1.43 24.75
C LEU A 238 -13.64 2.59 23.90
N PRO A 239 -13.11 3.82 24.06
CA PRO A 239 -13.51 5.00 23.29
C PRO A 239 -12.91 4.99 21.87
N ILE A 240 -13.00 3.86 21.18
CA ILE A 240 -12.47 3.64 19.84
C ILE A 240 -13.62 3.15 18.97
N ASN A 241 -13.82 3.81 17.83
CA ASN A 241 -14.96 3.56 16.96
C ASN A 241 -14.80 2.25 16.14
N ARG A 242 -14.84 1.12 16.84
CA ARG A 242 -14.69 -0.25 16.33
C ARG A 242 -15.68 -1.18 17.04
N ASP A 243 -15.84 -2.36 16.45
CA ASP A 243 -16.73 -3.40 16.96
C ASP A 243 -15.98 -4.62 17.52
N GLY A 244 -14.67 -4.70 17.30
CA GLY A 244 -13.83 -5.80 17.76
C GLY A 244 -12.35 -5.59 17.44
N VAL A 245 -11.56 -6.62 17.71
CA VAL A 245 -10.12 -6.66 17.44
C VAL A 245 -9.89 -7.20 16.04
N LEU A 246 -8.97 -6.56 15.31
CA LEU A 246 -8.39 -7.10 14.07
C LEU A 246 -6.88 -7.21 14.26
N MET A 247 -6.35 -8.42 14.10
CA MET A 247 -4.92 -8.68 14.21
C MET A 247 -4.48 -9.77 13.23
N PHE A 248 -3.19 -9.79 12.93
CA PHE A 248 -2.56 -10.77 12.06
C PHE A 248 -1.37 -11.39 12.77
N THR A 249 -1.16 -12.68 12.62
CA THR A 249 0.00 -13.33 13.24
C THR A 249 1.26 -12.82 12.59
N GLY A 250 2.29 -12.56 13.40
CA GLY A 250 3.59 -12.09 12.96
C GLY A 250 4.43 -13.20 12.32
N PRO A 251 5.61 -12.88 11.78
CA PRO A 251 6.57 -13.88 11.31
C PRO A 251 7.16 -14.76 12.43
N ASN A 252 6.95 -14.40 13.71
CA ASN A 252 7.38 -15.18 14.86
C ASN A 252 6.17 -15.83 15.56
N ASP A 253 6.37 -17.01 16.14
CA ASP A 253 5.32 -17.85 16.74
C ASP A 253 4.57 -17.23 17.94
N ASP A 254 5.14 -16.19 18.57
CA ASP A 254 4.58 -15.51 19.74
C ASP A 254 4.09 -14.09 19.44
N GLU A 255 3.95 -13.74 18.16
CA GLU A 255 3.79 -12.36 17.71
C GLU A 255 2.46 -12.12 16.98
N VAL A 256 1.87 -10.96 17.22
CA VAL A 256 0.76 -10.43 16.42
C VAL A 256 0.99 -8.97 16.04
N LEU A 257 0.50 -8.59 14.87
CA LEU A 257 0.30 -7.21 14.47
C LEU A 257 -1.16 -6.82 14.67
N VAL A 258 -1.41 -5.75 15.41
CA VAL A 258 -2.74 -5.26 15.75
C VAL A 258 -3.13 -4.09 14.83
N ASN A 259 -4.29 -4.23 14.16
CA ASN A 259 -4.89 -3.27 13.23
C ASN A 259 -6.25 -2.76 13.74
N THR A 260 -6.28 -2.36 15.02
CA THR A 260 -7.53 -2.06 15.73
C THR A 260 -7.78 -0.57 15.90
N THR A 261 -6.75 0.25 16.08
CA THR A 261 -6.93 1.71 16.27
C THR A 261 -7.64 2.35 15.06
N ARG A 262 -8.37 3.43 15.31
CA ARG A 262 -9.15 4.16 14.29
C ARG A 262 -9.16 5.64 14.63
N VAL A 263 -8.45 6.43 13.83
CA VAL A 263 -8.40 7.90 13.94
C VAL A 263 -9.17 8.48 12.76
N GLN A 264 -10.20 9.29 13.02
CA GLN A 264 -11.17 9.76 12.03
C GLN A 264 -11.20 11.28 11.98
N GLY A 265 -11.66 11.83 10.85
CA GLY A 265 -11.91 13.27 10.71
C GLY A 265 -10.66 14.15 10.51
N LEU A 266 -9.50 13.54 10.29
CA LEU A 266 -8.22 14.21 10.11
C LEU A 266 -7.69 14.02 8.68
N ASP A 267 -7.04 15.05 8.14
CA ASP A 267 -6.50 15.08 6.78
C ASP A 267 -5.00 14.76 6.76
N GLY A 268 -4.62 13.68 6.06
CA GLY A 268 -3.23 13.24 5.95
C GLY A 268 -2.31 14.18 5.14
N THR A 269 -2.84 15.28 4.59
CA THR A 269 -2.07 16.30 3.86
C THR A 269 -1.81 17.57 4.69
N LYS A 270 -2.35 17.65 5.92
CA LYS A 270 -2.17 18.78 6.83
C LYS A 270 -1.29 18.39 8.01
N VAL A 271 -0.30 19.22 8.31
CA VAL A 271 0.72 18.90 9.33
C VAL A 271 0.12 18.86 10.74
N GLU A 272 -0.80 19.76 11.04
CA GLU A 272 -1.50 19.83 12.33
C GLU A 272 -2.38 18.59 12.54
N ASP A 273 -3.18 18.21 11.53
CA ASP A 273 -4.02 17.02 11.56
C ASP A 273 -3.17 15.73 11.68
N LEU A 274 -2.06 15.62 10.94
CA LEU A 274 -1.14 14.50 11.10
C LEU A 274 -0.53 14.44 12.51
N THR A 275 -0.18 15.60 13.07
CA THR A 275 0.38 15.68 14.44
C THR A 275 -0.66 15.22 15.48
N GLU A 276 -1.90 15.65 15.34
CA GLU A 276 -3.00 15.18 16.18
C GLU A 276 -3.23 13.67 15.99
N ALA A 277 -3.21 13.19 14.75
CA ALA A 277 -3.42 11.79 14.43
C ALA A 277 -2.36 10.88 15.08
N GLU A 278 -1.08 11.28 15.07
CA GLU A 278 0.01 10.59 15.78
C GLU A 278 -0.25 10.51 17.28
N GLN A 279 -0.66 11.62 17.91
CA GLN A 279 -0.93 11.66 19.35
C GLN A 279 -2.12 10.78 19.73
N LEU A 280 -3.23 10.88 18.99
CA LEU A 280 -4.42 10.08 19.23
C LEU A 280 -4.16 8.60 18.97
N GLY A 281 -3.50 8.28 17.86
CA GLY A 281 -3.16 6.92 17.48
C GLY A 281 -2.34 6.21 18.54
N ARG A 282 -1.29 6.86 19.08
CA ARG A 282 -0.44 6.28 20.13
C ARG A 282 -1.16 6.10 21.46
N LYS A 283 -2.07 7.01 21.84
CA LYS A 283 -2.95 6.82 23.00
C LYS A 283 -3.85 5.60 22.81
N GLN A 284 -4.47 5.47 21.63
CA GLN A 284 -5.30 4.30 21.32
C GLN A 284 -4.49 2.98 21.33
N VAL A 285 -3.23 2.99 20.90
CA VAL A 285 -2.35 1.80 21.01
C VAL A 285 -2.24 1.32 22.45
N LEU A 286 -1.97 2.23 23.40
CA LEU A 286 -1.85 1.86 24.81
C LEU A 286 -3.16 1.31 25.37
N LEU A 287 -4.30 1.94 25.05
CA LEU A 287 -5.63 1.47 25.47
C LEU A 287 -5.92 0.06 24.93
N VAL A 288 -5.64 -0.19 23.65
CA VAL A 288 -5.88 -1.50 23.04
C VAL A 288 -4.93 -2.54 23.62
N ALA A 289 -3.64 -2.24 23.79
CA ALA A 289 -2.69 -3.18 24.36
C ALA A 289 -3.04 -3.56 25.81
N GLU A 290 -3.44 -2.58 26.63
CA GLU A 290 -3.89 -2.83 28.00
C GLU A 290 -5.14 -3.70 28.01
N PHE A 291 -6.15 -3.37 27.19
CA PHE A 291 -7.33 -4.22 27.03
C PHE A 291 -6.97 -5.65 26.63
N MET A 292 -6.11 -5.82 25.62
CA MET A 292 -5.72 -7.13 25.13
C MET A 292 -5.05 -7.96 26.23
N THR A 293 -4.08 -7.38 26.95
CA THR A 293 -3.36 -8.07 28.04
C THR A 293 -4.24 -8.44 29.23
N GLN A 294 -5.25 -7.61 29.56
CA GLN A 294 -6.12 -7.84 30.72
C GLN A 294 -7.34 -8.71 30.44
N ARG A 295 -7.81 -8.77 29.19
CA ARG A 295 -9.12 -9.37 28.85
C ARG A 295 -9.03 -10.52 27.87
N LEU A 296 -8.03 -10.57 26.98
CA LEU A 296 -8.02 -11.57 25.91
C LEU A 296 -7.23 -12.82 26.28
N PRO A 297 -7.81 -14.02 26.08
CA PRO A 297 -7.11 -15.28 26.26
C PRO A 297 -5.85 -15.36 25.39
N GLY A 298 -4.72 -15.71 26.01
CA GLY A 298 -3.43 -15.85 25.34
C GLY A 298 -2.58 -14.57 25.33
N PHE A 299 -3.11 -13.45 25.80
CA PHE A 299 -2.38 -12.18 25.86
C PHE A 299 -1.81 -11.86 27.25
N GLU A 300 -1.91 -12.77 28.22
CA GLU A 300 -1.59 -12.47 29.63
C GLU A 300 -0.11 -12.13 29.86
N LYS A 301 0.78 -12.59 28.96
CA LYS A 301 2.22 -12.29 28.97
C LYS A 301 2.64 -11.38 27.82
N ALA A 302 1.67 -10.89 27.05
CA ALA A 302 1.96 -10.10 25.87
C ALA A 302 2.43 -8.70 26.24
N SER A 303 3.29 -8.11 25.41
CA SER A 303 3.73 -6.72 25.54
C SER A 303 3.95 -6.10 24.16
N ILE A 304 3.83 -4.77 24.08
CA ILE A 304 4.12 -4.03 22.85
C ILE A 304 5.61 -4.22 22.53
N SER A 305 5.89 -4.70 21.32
CA SER A 305 7.26 -4.86 20.81
C SER A 305 7.65 -3.77 19.82
N ASP A 306 6.67 -3.21 19.10
CA ASP A 306 6.91 -2.20 18.08
C ASP A 306 5.63 -1.38 17.82
N VAL A 307 5.78 -0.13 17.41
CA VAL A 307 4.67 0.74 17.00
C VAL A 307 5.09 1.42 15.71
N GLY A 308 4.16 1.62 14.77
CA GLY A 308 4.44 2.34 13.53
C GLY A 308 5.23 3.63 13.77
N ALA A 309 6.28 3.83 12.99
CA ALA A 309 7.07 5.07 12.98
C ALA A 309 6.23 6.27 12.54
N GLN A 310 5.17 6.01 11.77
CA GLN A 310 4.10 6.97 11.47
C GLN A 310 2.73 6.29 11.48
N ILE A 311 1.68 7.09 11.50
CA ILE A 311 0.31 6.63 11.36
C ILE A 311 0.05 6.08 9.95
N GLY A 312 -0.70 4.98 9.87
CA GLY A 312 -1.12 4.40 8.61
C GLY A 312 -2.19 5.22 7.92
N ILE A 313 -1.84 5.84 6.80
CA ILE A 313 -2.72 6.66 5.98
C ILE A 313 -3.42 5.80 4.91
N ARG A 314 -4.76 5.87 4.85
CA ARG A 314 -5.56 5.17 3.84
C ARG A 314 -5.85 6.02 2.61
N GLU A 315 -6.06 7.32 2.77
CA GLU A 315 -6.45 8.20 1.68
C GLU A 315 -5.96 9.63 1.93
N THR A 316 -5.47 10.25 0.86
CA THR A 316 -5.07 11.67 0.76
C THR A 316 -5.44 12.13 -0.65
N ARG A 317 -4.52 12.84 -1.35
CA ARG A 317 -4.73 13.24 -2.73
C ARG A 317 -4.48 12.08 -3.69
N ARG A 318 -5.23 12.11 -4.78
CA ARG A 318 -5.06 11.27 -5.97
C ARG A 318 -5.10 12.17 -7.21
N ILE A 319 -4.40 11.80 -8.27
CA ILE A 319 -4.41 12.61 -9.49
C ILE A 319 -5.80 12.59 -10.14
N ASP A 320 -6.20 13.71 -10.74
CA ASP A 320 -7.26 13.71 -11.74
C ASP A 320 -6.64 13.35 -13.11
N GLY A 321 -6.74 12.07 -13.46
CA GLY A 321 -6.06 11.47 -14.60
C GLY A 321 -6.94 11.36 -15.85
N LEU A 322 -6.37 10.83 -16.93
CA LEU A 322 -7.08 10.62 -18.19
C LEU A 322 -8.27 9.65 -18.06
N TYR A 323 -8.22 8.75 -17.08
CA TYR A 323 -9.36 7.93 -16.67
C TYR A 323 -9.37 7.75 -15.15
N ALA A 324 -10.51 7.99 -14.50
CA ALA A 324 -10.68 7.69 -13.08
C ALA A 324 -11.40 6.34 -12.94
N LEU A 325 -10.73 5.33 -12.38
CA LEU A 325 -11.35 4.02 -12.11
C LEU A 325 -12.52 4.19 -11.14
N LYS A 326 -13.68 3.67 -11.51
CA LYS A 326 -14.93 3.80 -10.74
C LYS A 326 -15.23 2.52 -9.97
N VAL A 327 -16.06 2.67 -8.94
CA VAL A 327 -16.54 1.54 -8.15
C VAL A 327 -17.27 0.51 -9.01
N ASP A 328 -18.04 0.96 -10.00
CA ASP A 328 -18.78 0.08 -10.90
C ASP A 328 -17.83 -0.75 -11.80
N ASP A 329 -16.70 -0.16 -12.23
CA ASP A 329 -15.68 -0.87 -13.00
C ASP A 329 -15.11 -2.05 -12.19
N VAL A 330 -14.90 -1.83 -10.90
CA VAL A 330 -14.42 -2.83 -9.94
C VAL A 330 -15.47 -3.91 -9.70
N VAL A 331 -16.72 -3.53 -9.36
CA VAL A 331 -17.79 -4.50 -9.05
C VAL A 331 -18.09 -5.38 -10.26
N GLN A 332 -18.13 -4.81 -11.46
CA GLN A 332 -18.43 -5.55 -12.68
C GLN A 332 -17.24 -6.38 -13.20
N GLY A 333 -16.05 -6.22 -12.63
CA GLY A 333 -14.84 -6.88 -13.12
C GLY A 333 -14.51 -6.47 -14.56
N LEU A 334 -14.65 -5.18 -14.88
CA LEU A 334 -14.47 -4.69 -16.24
C LEU A 334 -13.06 -4.96 -16.75
N ARG A 335 -13.00 -5.26 -18.05
CA ARG A 335 -11.78 -5.47 -18.81
C ARG A 335 -11.45 -4.22 -19.62
N PHE A 336 -10.16 -3.90 -19.73
CA PHE A 336 -9.70 -2.73 -20.49
C PHE A 336 -8.65 -3.13 -21.53
N ASP A 337 -8.75 -2.57 -22.74
CA ASP A 337 -7.74 -2.77 -23.79
C ASP A 337 -6.36 -2.26 -23.37
N ASP A 338 -6.34 -1.24 -22.52
CA ASP A 338 -5.16 -0.62 -21.92
C ASP A 338 -4.88 -1.09 -20.49
N ALA A 339 -5.31 -2.29 -20.09
CA ALA A 339 -4.99 -2.88 -18.80
C ALA A 339 -3.47 -3.01 -18.58
N ILE A 340 -2.99 -2.59 -17.41
CA ILE A 340 -1.58 -2.70 -16.98
C ILE A 340 -1.39 -3.46 -15.66
N ALA A 341 -2.47 -3.76 -14.96
CA ALA A 341 -2.47 -4.55 -13.74
C ALA A 341 -3.87 -5.13 -13.51
N ARG A 342 -3.95 -6.18 -12.70
CA ARG A 342 -5.19 -6.77 -12.22
C ARG A 342 -5.22 -6.78 -10.70
N SER A 343 -6.41 -6.80 -10.10
CA SER A 343 -6.58 -6.95 -8.65
C SER A 343 -7.79 -7.82 -8.36
N GLY A 344 -7.64 -8.73 -7.40
CA GLY A 344 -8.68 -9.65 -6.92
C GLY A 344 -9.31 -9.25 -5.59
N TYR A 345 -8.96 -8.07 -5.05
CA TYR A 345 -9.44 -7.64 -3.73
C TYR A 345 -10.84 -7.01 -3.83
N PRO A 346 -11.81 -7.42 -2.98
CA PRO A 346 -13.16 -6.86 -2.96
C PRO A 346 -13.14 -5.39 -2.51
N ILE A 347 -14.19 -4.62 -2.80
CA ILE A 347 -14.30 -3.27 -2.23
C ILE A 347 -14.43 -3.39 -0.70
N ASP A 348 -13.71 -2.54 0.04
CA ASP A 348 -13.63 -2.54 1.51
C ASP A 348 -13.55 -1.09 2.03
N ILE A 349 -14.69 -0.38 1.99
CA ILE A 349 -14.76 1.05 2.33
C ILE A 349 -14.99 1.21 3.83
N HIS A 350 -14.04 1.84 4.52
CA HIS A 350 -14.22 2.24 5.91
C HIS A 350 -14.99 3.56 6.00
N ASP A 351 -16.12 3.56 6.68
CA ASP A 351 -16.94 4.76 6.88
C ASP A 351 -16.13 5.90 7.56
N PRO A 352 -16.01 7.08 6.92
CA PRO A 352 -15.34 8.24 7.50
C PRO A 352 -16.03 8.79 8.77
N SER A 353 -17.34 8.55 8.94
CA SER A 353 -18.17 9.13 9.99
C SER A 353 -18.72 8.10 10.98
N GLY A 354 -18.67 6.81 10.66
CA GLY A 354 -19.28 5.73 11.44
C GLY A 354 -18.33 4.55 11.69
N LYS A 355 -18.91 3.46 12.23
CA LYS A 355 -18.21 2.18 12.50
C LYS A 355 -18.09 1.29 11.27
N GLY A 356 -19.04 1.44 10.34
CA GLY A 356 -19.29 0.52 9.24
C GLY A 356 -18.12 0.31 8.29
N VAL A 357 -18.19 -0.84 7.64
CA VAL A 357 -17.36 -1.24 6.50
C VAL A 357 -18.32 -1.71 5.40
N THR A 358 -18.26 -1.09 4.22
CA THR A 358 -19.05 -1.52 3.05
C THR A 358 -18.20 -2.43 2.19
N ALA A 359 -18.63 -3.69 2.04
CA ALA A 359 -17.97 -4.66 1.19
C ALA A 359 -18.79 -4.96 -0.08
N ALA A 360 -18.14 -4.97 -1.24
CA ALA A 360 -18.75 -5.43 -2.50
C ALA A 360 -17.78 -6.34 -3.26
N TRP A 361 -18.30 -7.43 -3.83
CA TRP A 361 -17.50 -8.48 -4.46
C TRP A 361 -17.39 -8.25 -5.96
N VAL A 362 -16.22 -8.57 -6.51
CA VAL A 362 -15.94 -8.50 -7.94
C VAL A 362 -16.66 -9.65 -8.65
N GLN A 363 -17.41 -9.32 -9.70
CA GLN A 363 -18.10 -10.28 -10.55
C GLN A 363 -17.15 -10.98 -11.53
N GLY A 364 -17.70 -11.87 -12.38
CA GLY A 364 -16.94 -12.52 -13.43
C GLY A 364 -15.88 -13.48 -12.88
N ASP A 365 -14.62 -13.27 -13.30
CA ASP A 365 -13.50 -14.12 -12.88
C ASP A 365 -12.90 -13.70 -11.51
N GLY A 366 -13.55 -12.78 -10.81
CA GLY A 366 -13.17 -12.34 -9.46
C GLY A 366 -12.03 -11.32 -9.44
N ALA A 367 -11.62 -10.77 -10.59
CA ALA A 367 -10.65 -9.70 -10.69
C ALA A 367 -11.11 -8.57 -11.62
N TYR A 368 -10.59 -7.37 -11.39
CA TYR A 368 -10.80 -6.20 -12.24
C TYR A 368 -9.46 -5.69 -12.79
N ASP A 369 -9.52 -5.08 -13.96
CA ASP A 369 -8.35 -4.50 -14.61
C ASP A 369 -8.14 -3.03 -14.15
N ILE A 370 -6.88 -2.60 -14.04
CA ILE A 370 -6.50 -1.21 -13.84
C ILE A 370 -5.93 -0.69 -15.17
N PRO A 371 -6.60 0.26 -15.85
CA PRO A 371 -6.14 0.78 -17.14
C PRO A 371 -4.99 1.78 -16.98
N TYR A 372 -4.10 1.83 -17.98
CA TYR A 372 -2.92 2.71 -18.00
C TYR A 372 -3.28 4.19 -17.83
N ARG A 373 -4.42 4.62 -18.38
CA ARG A 373 -4.92 6.00 -18.26
C ARG A 373 -5.18 6.46 -16.82
N CYS A 374 -5.28 5.55 -15.84
CA CYS A 374 -5.33 5.90 -14.42
C CYS A 374 -4.01 6.46 -13.88
N LEU A 375 -2.88 6.20 -14.57
CA LEU A 375 -1.55 6.63 -14.14
C LEU A 375 -1.16 8.01 -14.72
N LEU A 376 -1.93 8.52 -15.69
CA LEU A 376 -1.58 9.69 -16.48
C LEU A 376 -2.35 10.93 -16.01
N PRO A 377 -1.69 11.96 -15.45
CA PRO A 377 -2.34 13.24 -15.13
C PRO A 377 -2.73 13.98 -16.41
N LYS A 378 -3.80 14.80 -16.34
CA LYS A 378 -4.34 15.50 -17.52
C LYS A 378 -3.45 16.60 -18.10
N THR A 379 -2.62 17.24 -17.27
CA THR A 379 -2.00 18.55 -17.60
C THR A 379 -0.49 18.58 -17.50
N VAL A 380 0.17 17.46 -17.13
CA VAL A 380 1.62 17.40 -16.96
C VAL A 380 2.18 16.31 -17.88
N ASP A 381 2.93 16.74 -18.89
CA ASP A 381 3.27 15.95 -20.07
C ASP A 381 4.26 14.81 -19.78
N ASN A 382 5.08 14.91 -18.73
CA ASN A 382 6.14 13.94 -18.42
C ASN A 382 6.03 13.33 -17.01
N LEU A 383 4.82 13.26 -16.47
CA LEU A 383 4.53 12.71 -15.15
C LEU A 383 3.64 11.46 -15.24
N LEU A 384 3.97 10.45 -14.46
CA LEU A 384 3.13 9.29 -14.13
C LEU A 384 2.83 9.30 -12.62
N ALA A 385 1.72 8.72 -12.21
CA ALA A 385 1.43 8.41 -10.81
C ALA A 385 1.23 6.90 -10.64
N ALA A 386 1.68 6.34 -9.51
CA ALA A 386 1.45 4.93 -9.18
C ALA A 386 1.23 4.71 -7.68
N GLY A 387 0.56 3.61 -7.32
CA GLY A 387 0.18 3.32 -5.94
C GLY A 387 -1.09 4.05 -5.48
N ARG A 388 -1.10 4.54 -4.24
CA ARG A 388 -2.30 5.15 -3.62
C ARG A 388 -2.78 6.42 -4.34
N CYS A 389 -1.91 7.10 -5.07
CA CYS A 389 -2.21 8.40 -5.69
C CYS A 389 -2.69 8.32 -7.16
N ILE A 390 -2.94 7.11 -7.71
CA ILE A 390 -3.50 6.95 -9.07
C ILE A 390 -4.94 7.49 -9.18
N SER A 391 -5.42 7.73 -10.40
CA SER A 391 -6.75 8.29 -10.60
C SER A 391 -7.88 7.28 -10.38
N THR A 392 -8.68 7.51 -9.34
CA THR A 392 -9.84 6.69 -8.97
C THR A 392 -10.96 7.55 -8.37
N THR A 393 -12.17 6.99 -8.22
CA THR A 393 -13.14 7.53 -7.26
C THR A 393 -12.72 7.22 -5.82
N HIS A 394 -13.36 7.86 -4.84
CA HIS A 394 -13.11 7.61 -3.41
C HIS A 394 -13.33 6.14 -3.02
N GLU A 395 -14.36 5.54 -3.58
CA GLU A 395 -14.79 4.17 -3.35
C GLU A 395 -13.83 3.18 -3.99
N ALA A 396 -13.46 3.38 -5.26
CA ALA A 396 -12.53 2.52 -5.98
C ALA A 396 -11.12 2.53 -5.36
N LEU A 397 -10.71 3.66 -4.75
CA LEU A 397 -9.45 3.76 -4.04
C LEU A 397 -9.32 2.70 -2.93
N ALA A 398 -10.43 2.30 -2.30
CA ALA A 398 -10.43 1.36 -1.19
C ALA A 398 -9.80 0.00 -1.54
N THR A 399 -9.86 -0.41 -2.81
CA THR A 399 -9.24 -1.65 -3.30
C THR A 399 -7.91 -1.42 -4.03
N THR A 400 -7.74 -0.33 -4.79
CA THR A 400 -6.50 -0.07 -5.53
C THR A 400 -5.34 0.38 -4.65
N ARG A 401 -5.61 0.97 -3.47
CA ARG A 401 -4.58 1.43 -2.53
C ARG A 401 -3.84 0.31 -1.80
N LEU A 402 -4.24 -0.94 -1.99
CA LEU A 402 -3.63 -2.06 -1.30
C LEU A 402 -2.25 -2.36 -1.87
N THR A 403 -1.36 -2.85 -1.01
CA THR A 403 0.05 -3.00 -1.33
C THR A 403 0.30 -3.81 -2.61
N PRO A 404 -0.35 -4.97 -2.85
CA PRO A 404 -0.15 -5.72 -4.10
C PRO A 404 -0.49 -4.90 -5.35
N SER A 405 -1.66 -4.25 -5.38
CA SER A 405 -2.08 -3.37 -6.47
C SER A 405 -1.15 -2.17 -6.65
N CYS A 406 -0.60 -1.64 -5.55
CA CYS A 406 0.39 -0.58 -5.59
C CYS A 406 1.71 -1.06 -6.22
N MET A 407 2.19 -2.26 -5.88
CA MET A 407 3.39 -2.82 -6.51
C MET A 407 3.17 -3.08 -8.02
N ALA A 408 2.01 -3.61 -8.41
CA ALA A 408 1.68 -3.86 -9.81
C ALA A 408 1.63 -2.57 -10.64
N THR A 409 0.91 -1.55 -10.15
CA THR A 409 0.88 -0.23 -10.81
C THR A 409 2.23 0.47 -10.79
N GLY A 410 3.04 0.24 -9.75
CA GLY A 410 4.43 0.68 -9.69
C GLY A 410 5.28 0.08 -10.82
N GLN A 411 5.28 -1.25 -10.96
CA GLN A 411 5.98 -1.93 -12.06
C GLN A 411 5.54 -1.41 -13.43
N ALA A 412 4.23 -1.23 -13.64
CA ALA A 412 3.69 -0.65 -14.86
C ALA A 412 4.21 0.76 -15.14
N ALA A 413 4.18 1.66 -14.15
CA ALA A 413 4.66 3.03 -14.31
C ALA A 413 6.17 3.10 -14.58
N GLY A 414 6.98 2.28 -13.89
CA GLY A 414 8.42 2.21 -14.13
C GLY A 414 8.77 1.69 -15.53
N THR A 415 8.06 0.66 -15.99
CA THR A 415 8.22 0.10 -17.35
C THR A 415 7.82 1.13 -18.41
N ALA A 416 6.69 1.82 -18.21
CA ALA A 416 6.23 2.87 -19.11
C ALA A 416 7.16 4.08 -19.15
N ALA A 417 7.74 4.48 -18.02
CA ALA A 417 8.75 5.53 -17.97
C ALA A 417 10.01 5.15 -18.78
N GLY A 418 10.45 3.89 -18.67
CA GLY A 418 11.53 3.35 -19.50
C GLY A 418 11.22 3.44 -21.00
N LEU A 419 10.02 3.03 -21.42
CA LEU A 419 9.59 3.12 -22.82
C LEU A 419 9.46 4.56 -23.32
N ALA A 420 8.94 5.46 -22.49
CA ALA A 420 8.84 6.89 -22.81
C ALA A 420 10.22 7.50 -23.09
N VAL A 421 11.22 7.21 -22.24
CA VAL A 421 12.60 7.66 -22.45
C VAL A 421 13.22 7.00 -23.69
N LYS A 422 13.06 5.68 -23.84
CA LYS A 422 13.59 4.91 -24.99
C LYS A 422 13.16 5.48 -26.33
N HIS A 423 11.89 5.85 -26.44
CA HIS A 423 11.30 6.33 -27.70
C HIS A 423 11.27 7.86 -27.82
N GLY A 424 11.68 8.59 -26.78
CA GLY A 424 11.62 10.05 -26.77
C GLY A 424 10.20 10.60 -26.87
N VAL A 425 9.23 9.91 -26.27
CA VAL A 425 7.81 10.28 -26.30
C VAL A 425 7.30 10.62 -24.90
N ARG A 426 6.15 11.30 -24.82
CA ARG A 426 5.48 11.52 -23.54
C ARG A 426 4.94 10.19 -23.00
N PRO A 427 4.84 9.99 -21.68
CA PRO A 427 4.18 8.83 -21.11
C PRO A 427 2.78 8.56 -21.66
N ALA A 428 2.01 9.61 -22.01
CA ALA A 428 0.70 9.47 -22.61
C ALA A 428 0.70 8.92 -24.06
N ASP A 429 1.84 8.99 -24.75
CA ASP A 429 2.02 8.55 -26.13
C ASP A 429 2.75 7.18 -26.23
N VAL A 430 3.00 6.50 -25.11
CA VAL A 430 3.60 5.16 -25.08
C VAL A 430 2.68 4.15 -25.77
N ASP A 431 3.25 3.30 -26.64
CA ASP A 431 2.51 2.19 -27.25
C ASP A 431 2.08 1.18 -26.18
N ILE A 432 0.78 1.16 -25.91
CA ILE A 432 0.15 0.27 -24.93
C ILE A 432 0.44 -1.21 -25.21
N ARG A 433 0.53 -1.62 -26.48
CA ARG A 433 0.84 -3.02 -26.82
C ARG A 433 2.29 -3.36 -26.55
N GLU A 434 3.22 -2.41 -26.73
CA GLU A 434 4.61 -2.61 -26.31
C GLU A 434 4.71 -2.67 -24.77
N LEU A 435 4.06 -1.75 -24.06
CA LEU A 435 4.02 -1.76 -22.60
C LEU A 435 3.48 -3.08 -22.05
N GLN A 436 2.37 -3.58 -22.59
CA GLN A 436 1.78 -4.86 -22.19
C GLN A 436 2.74 -6.03 -22.41
N ARG A 437 3.44 -6.07 -23.56
CA ARG A 437 4.44 -7.12 -23.83
C ARG A 437 5.62 -7.08 -22.86
N GLU A 438 6.12 -5.88 -22.54
CA GLU A 438 7.21 -5.72 -21.56
C GLU A 438 6.77 -6.12 -20.15
N LEU A 439 5.52 -5.83 -19.78
CA LEU A 439 4.94 -6.26 -18.49
C LEU A 439 4.82 -7.78 -18.41
N GLU A 440 4.31 -8.42 -19.45
CA GLU A 440 4.23 -9.89 -19.54
C GLU A 440 5.63 -10.53 -19.53
N ALA A 441 6.60 -9.95 -20.23
CA ALA A 441 8.00 -10.40 -20.19
C ALA A 441 8.63 -10.25 -18.80
N GLY A 442 8.18 -9.26 -18.02
CA GLY A 442 8.49 -9.07 -16.60
C GLY A 442 7.61 -9.89 -15.65
N ASN A 443 6.93 -10.94 -16.14
CA ASN A 443 6.03 -11.83 -15.41
C ASN A 443 4.86 -11.13 -14.70
N ALA A 444 4.45 -9.94 -15.12
CA ALA A 444 3.24 -9.32 -14.62
C ALA A 444 2.00 -9.95 -15.25
N VAL A 445 0.94 -10.14 -14.45
CA VAL A 445 -0.35 -10.62 -14.95
C VAL A 445 -1.22 -9.42 -15.31
N ILE A 446 -1.56 -9.32 -16.59
CA ILE A 446 -2.37 -8.22 -17.14
C ILE A 446 -3.64 -8.69 -17.85
N ARG A 447 -3.87 -10.00 -17.95
CA ARG A 447 -5.06 -10.59 -18.58
C ARG A 447 -5.66 -11.74 -17.79
#